data_AF-A0A2I0QPP0-F1
#
_entry.id   AF-A0A2I0QPP0-F1
#
_cell.length_a   1.000
_cell.length_b   1.000
_cell.length_c   1.000
_cell.angle_alpha   90.00
_cell.angle_beta   90.00
_cell.angle_gamma   90.00
#
_symmetry.space_group_name_H-M   'P 1'
#
loop_
_entity.id
_entity.type
_entity.pdbx_description
1 polymer ?
#
loop_
_entity_poly.entity_id
_entity_poly.type
_entity_poly.pdbx_seq_one_letter_code
_entity_poly.pdbx_strand_id
1 'polypeptide(L)'
;MEYILCSCGSGKPYQKCCVFLDEIRKKYSYIKPGEKDDSEWYNQGLEYMDENKIDKAENMFKKLIMSQPEHHDGFLGLANVYKKKGEREKMIYFYDQAIKRAKEFLKNDSIDPEAIEMIEDEKDEAIKN
;
A
#
# COMPACT_ATOMS: atom_id res chain seq x y z
N MET A 1 -8.23 14.02 27.61
CA MET A 1 -8.31 13.37 26.29
C MET A 1 -6.99 12.67 26.06
N GLU A 2 -6.98 11.33 26.09
CA GLU A 2 -5.79 10.55 25.73
C GLU A 2 -5.69 10.56 24.20
N TYR A 3 -4.64 11.17 23.67
CA TYR A 3 -4.32 11.10 22.26
C TYR A 3 -3.56 9.80 22.00
N ILE A 4 -4.16 8.88 21.24
CA ILE A 4 -3.44 7.72 20.72
C ILE A 4 -2.37 8.25 19.76
N LEU A 5 -1.12 7.87 19.99
CA LEU A 5 0.01 8.25 19.13
C LEU A 5 -0.01 7.35 17.88
N CYS A 6 0.23 7.94 16.70
CA CYS A 6 0.31 7.20 15.46
C CYS A 6 1.43 6.16 15.49
N SER A 7 1.12 4.90 15.22
CA SER A 7 2.09 3.79 15.05
C SER A 7 3.05 4.00 13.87
N CYS A 8 2.81 5.01 13.04
CA CYS A 8 3.62 5.41 11.89
C CYS A 8 4.86 6.25 12.23
N GLY A 9 5.09 6.57 13.51
CA GLY A 9 6.27 7.33 13.96
C GLY A 9 6.27 8.83 13.59
N SER A 10 5.14 9.37 13.11
CA SER A 10 5.05 10.76 12.62
C SER A 10 4.95 11.83 13.71
N GLY A 11 4.78 11.44 14.98
CA GLY A 11 4.54 12.37 16.10
C GLY A 11 3.21 13.12 16.04
N LYS A 12 2.34 12.84 15.05
CA LYS A 12 1.02 13.47 14.91
C LYS A 12 -0.08 12.67 15.63
N PRO A 13 -1.18 13.33 16.07
CA PRO A 13 -2.37 12.64 16.57
C PRO A 13 -2.87 11.62 15.55
N TYR A 14 -3.35 10.46 16.01
CA TYR A 14 -3.83 9.37 15.15
C TYR A 14 -4.89 9.86 14.14
N GLN A 15 -4.56 9.83 12.84
CA GLN A 15 -5.44 10.29 11.76
C GLN A 15 -6.22 9.13 11.12
N LYS A 16 -7.36 9.43 10.47
CA LYS A 16 -8.17 8.48 9.68
C LYS A 16 -7.32 7.65 8.69
N CYS A 17 -6.28 8.25 8.12
CA CYS A 17 -5.34 7.60 7.21
C CYS A 17 -4.70 6.34 7.83
N CYS A 18 -4.36 6.37 9.12
CA CYS A 18 -3.73 5.24 9.82
C CYS A 18 -4.70 4.07 10.07
N VAL A 19 -6.02 4.32 10.03
CA VAL A 19 -7.06 3.32 10.29
C VAL A 19 -7.00 2.21 9.24
N PHE A 20 -6.83 2.53 7.97
CA PHE A 20 -6.84 1.52 6.90
C PHE A 20 -5.70 0.51 7.04
N LEU A 21 -4.51 0.98 7.41
CA LEU A 21 -3.34 0.14 7.62
C LEU A 21 -3.45 -0.66 8.93
N ASP A 22 -3.96 -0.06 9.99
CA ASP A 22 -4.11 -0.73 11.28
C ASP A 22 -5.21 -1.81 11.26
N GLU A 23 -6.28 -1.64 10.49
CA GLU A 23 -7.26 -2.70 10.21
C GLU A 23 -6.62 -3.91 9.51
N ILE A 24 -5.75 -3.65 8.52
CA ILE A 24 -5.02 -4.71 7.81
C ILE A 24 -4.06 -5.41 8.78
N ARG A 25 -3.24 -4.64 9.52
CA ARG A 25 -2.30 -5.19 10.51
C ARG A 25 -2.99 -6.05 11.56
N LYS A 26 -4.16 -5.63 12.05
CA LYS A 26 -4.94 -6.40 13.01
C LYS A 26 -5.46 -7.70 12.40
N LYS A 27 -6.00 -7.64 11.18
CA LYS A 27 -6.57 -8.81 10.48
C LYS A 27 -5.51 -9.84 10.09
N TYR A 28 -4.31 -9.38 9.73
CA TYR A 28 -3.20 -10.22 9.23
C TYR A 28 -2.02 -10.25 10.21
N SER A 29 -2.27 -10.10 11.51
CA SER A 29 -1.24 -10.02 12.57
C SER A 29 -0.37 -11.28 12.71
N TYR A 30 -0.83 -12.39 12.14
CA TYR A 30 -0.13 -13.66 12.04
C TYR A 30 0.90 -13.71 10.90
N ILE A 31 0.89 -12.75 9.98
CA ILE A 31 1.91 -12.62 8.94
C ILE A 31 3.02 -11.73 9.52
N LYS A 32 4.22 -12.28 9.61
CA LYS A 32 5.40 -11.56 10.07
C LYS A 32 6.29 -11.20 8.87
N PRO A 33 6.89 -10.00 8.87
CA PRO A 33 7.77 -9.59 7.78
C PRO A 33 8.90 -10.60 7.53
N GLY A 34 9.11 -10.99 6.28
CA GLY A 34 10.18 -11.90 5.87
C GLY A 34 10.09 -13.36 6.36
N GLU A 35 9.04 -13.75 7.09
CA GLU A 35 8.87 -15.14 7.55
C GLU A 35 8.17 -16.05 6.53
N LYS A 36 7.47 -15.47 5.54
CA LYS A 36 6.66 -16.21 4.58
C LYS A 36 7.14 -15.95 3.16
N ASP A 37 7.14 -16.99 2.34
CA ASP A 37 7.30 -16.85 0.89
C ASP A 37 6.11 -16.07 0.33
N ASP A 38 6.38 -14.84 -0.07
CA ASP A 38 5.43 -13.85 -0.58
C ASP A 38 5.72 -13.47 -2.04
N SER A 39 6.69 -14.15 -2.66
CA SER A 39 7.17 -13.91 -4.02
C SER A 39 6.04 -13.94 -5.06
N GLU A 40 5.00 -14.73 -4.83
CA GLU A 40 3.87 -14.89 -5.76
C GLU A 40 2.69 -13.96 -5.49
N TRP A 41 2.58 -13.32 -4.31
CA TRP A 41 1.37 -12.55 -3.99
C TRP A 41 1.17 -11.33 -4.86
N TYR A 42 2.25 -10.72 -5.33
CA TYR A 42 2.15 -9.63 -6.30
C TYR A 42 1.55 -10.12 -7.62
N ASN A 43 2.10 -11.19 -8.19
CA ASN A 43 1.64 -11.78 -9.44
C ASN A 43 0.19 -12.27 -9.35
N GLN A 44 -0.18 -12.96 -8.27
CA GLN A 44 -1.57 -13.38 -8.02
C GLN A 44 -2.51 -12.17 -7.88
N GLY A 45 -2.05 -11.08 -7.26
CA GLY A 45 -2.80 -9.84 -7.17
C GLY A 45 -3.08 -9.24 -8.55
N LEU A 46 -2.09 -9.21 -9.44
CA LEU A 46 -2.23 -8.73 -10.82
C LEU A 46 -3.16 -9.64 -11.64
N GLU A 47 -2.97 -10.96 -11.58
CA GLU A 47 -3.84 -11.94 -12.26
C GLU A 47 -5.31 -11.74 -11.84
N TYR A 48 -5.57 -11.57 -10.54
CA TYR A 48 -6.92 -11.29 -10.06
C TYR A 48 -7.46 -9.92 -10.50
N MET A 49 -6.60 -8.92 -10.72
CA MET A 49 -7.02 -7.63 -11.28
C MET A 49 -7.45 -7.79 -12.75
N ASP A 50 -6.71 -8.58 -13.52
CA ASP A 50 -6.98 -8.87 -14.94
C ASP A 50 -8.27 -9.70 -15.11
N GLU A 51 -8.48 -10.66 -14.22
CA GLU A 51 -9.72 -11.45 -14.15
C GLU A 51 -10.91 -10.67 -13.54
N ASN A 52 -10.74 -9.39 -13.20
CA ASN A 52 -11.73 -8.56 -12.52
C ASN A 52 -12.21 -9.12 -11.16
N LYS A 53 -11.42 -9.97 -10.51
CA LYS A 53 -11.66 -10.55 -9.18
C LYS A 53 -11.11 -9.61 -8.09
N ILE A 54 -11.65 -8.39 -8.04
CA ILE A 54 -11.05 -7.26 -7.30
C ILE A 54 -10.90 -7.54 -5.79
N ASP A 55 -11.85 -8.25 -5.17
CA ASP A 55 -11.74 -8.61 -3.74
C ASP A 55 -10.61 -9.62 -3.47
N LYS A 56 -10.31 -10.50 -4.43
CA LYS A 56 -9.20 -11.46 -4.29
C LYS A 56 -7.86 -10.74 -4.44
N ALA A 57 -7.76 -9.82 -5.42
CA ALA A 57 -6.60 -8.95 -5.58
C ALA A 57 -6.32 -8.15 -4.30
N GLU A 58 -7.35 -7.51 -3.73
CA GLU A 58 -7.23 -6.79 -2.46
C GLU A 58 -6.64 -7.66 -1.35
N ASN A 59 -7.10 -8.91 -1.23
CA ASN A 59 -6.60 -9.82 -0.21
C ASN A 59 -5.13 -10.21 -0.44
N MET A 60 -4.68 -10.36 -1.69
CA MET A 60 -3.27 -10.68 -1.98
C MET A 60 -2.37 -9.50 -1.64
N PHE A 61 -2.71 -8.29 -2.10
CA PHE A 61 -1.91 -7.11 -1.79
C PHE A 61 -1.92 -6.76 -0.30
N LYS A 62 -3.04 -6.97 0.43
CA LYS A 62 -3.06 -6.83 1.89
C LYS A 62 -2.10 -7.76 2.62
N LYS A 63 -1.94 -9.00 2.13
CA LYS A 63 -0.94 -9.93 2.69
C LYS A 63 0.48 -9.46 2.34
N LEU A 64 0.68 -8.99 1.11
CA LEU A 64 1.97 -8.50 0.64
C LEU A 64 2.49 -7.33 1.48
N ILE A 65 1.67 -6.33 1.79
CA ILE A 65 2.11 -5.21 2.65
C ILE A 65 2.44 -5.63 4.10
N MET A 66 2.00 -6.82 4.53
CA MET A 66 2.31 -7.34 5.87
C MET A 66 3.60 -8.15 5.89
N SER A 67 3.91 -8.84 4.80
CA SER A 67 5.16 -9.61 4.67
C SER A 67 6.32 -8.75 4.17
N GLN A 68 6.06 -7.81 3.26
CA GLN A 68 7.01 -6.81 2.77
C GLN A 68 6.51 -5.40 3.10
N PRO A 69 6.50 -4.99 4.38
CA PRO A 69 6.00 -3.67 4.76
C PRO A 69 6.86 -2.54 4.20
N GLU A 70 8.11 -2.79 3.82
CA GLU A 70 9.04 -1.81 3.27
C GLU A 70 8.98 -1.69 1.75
N HIS A 71 8.33 -2.62 1.05
CA HIS A 71 8.24 -2.61 -0.40
C HIS A 71 7.01 -1.85 -0.89
N HIS A 72 7.12 -1.09 -1.98
CA HIS A 72 6.01 -0.26 -2.48
C HIS A 72 4.91 -1.05 -3.21
N ASP A 73 5.25 -2.18 -3.83
CA ASP A 73 4.34 -2.95 -4.72
C ASP A 73 3.00 -3.31 -4.10
N GLY A 74 3.00 -3.79 -2.85
CA GLY A 74 1.75 -4.13 -2.17
C GLY A 74 0.86 -2.90 -1.95
N PHE A 75 1.45 -1.73 -1.70
CA PHE A 75 0.71 -0.48 -1.53
C PHE A 75 0.17 0.02 -2.86
N LEU A 76 0.97 -0.05 -3.93
CA LEU A 76 0.55 0.31 -5.29
C LEU A 76 -0.59 -0.59 -5.78
N GLY A 77 -0.49 -1.90 -5.56
CA GLY A 77 -1.55 -2.86 -5.86
C GLY A 77 -2.86 -2.53 -5.13
N LEU A 78 -2.80 -2.14 -3.85
CA LEU A 78 -3.98 -1.69 -3.12
C LEU A 78 -4.55 -0.38 -3.66
N ALA A 79 -3.71 0.58 -4.03
CA ALA A 79 -4.16 1.82 -4.64
C ALA A 79 -4.96 1.56 -5.92
N ASN A 80 -4.44 0.68 -6.79
CA ASN A 80 -5.11 0.25 -8.03
C ASN A 80 -6.42 -0.51 -7.78
N VAL A 81 -6.47 -1.37 -6.76
CA VAL A 81 -7.70 -2.02 -6.30
C VAL A 81 -8.75 -0.98 -5.90
N TYR A 82 -8.38 0.00 -5.06
CA TYR A 82 -9.32 1.01 -4.58
C TYR A 82 -9.70 2.02 -5.65
N LYS A 83 -8.84 2.28 -6.64
CA LYS A 83 -9.17 3.00 -7.87
C LYS A 83 -10.31 2.28 -8.61
N LYS A 84 -10.18 0.97 -8.87
CA LYS A 84 -11.24 0.17 -9.52
C LYS A 84 -12.54 0.10 -8.70
N LYS A 85 -12.46 0.12 -7.37
CA LYS A 85 -13.64 0.14 -6.47
C LYS A 85 -14.30 1.51 -6.35
N GLY A 86 -13.68 2.59 -6.84
CA GLY A 86 -14.14 3.96 -6.62
C GLY A 86 -13.96 4.46 -5.18
N GLU A 87 -13.17 3.76 -4.36
CA GLU A 87 -12.91 4.13 -2.97
C GLU A 87 -11.79 5.17 -2.88
N ARG A 88 -12.09 6.41 -3.33
CA ARG A 88 -11.12 7.50 -3.52
C ARG A 88 -10.24 7.78 -2.29
N GLU A 89 -10.81 7.80 -1.08
CA GLU A 89 -10.02 8.07 0.14
C GLU A 89 -8.94 7.00 0.38
N LYS A 90 -9.28 5.72 0.22
CA LYS A 90 -8.31 4.62 0.36
C LYS A 90 -7.30 4.64 -0.78
N MET A 91 -7.76 4.87 -2.01
CA MET A 91 -6.88 4.98 -3.17
C MET A 91 -5.78 6.04 -2.95
N ILE A 92 -6.13 7.27 -2.57
CA ILE A 92 -5.15 8.34 -2.30
C ILE A 92 -4.18 7.90 -1.20
N TYR A 93 -4.72 7.36 -0.10
CA TYR A 93 -3.91 6.92 1.02
C TYR A 93 -2.86 5.85 0.62
N PHE A 94 -3.27 4.84 -0.14
CA PHE A 94 -2.36 3.75 -0.53
C PHE A 94 -1.35 4.18 -1.58
N TYR A 95 -1.68 5.09 -2.50
CA TYR A 95 -0.69 5.74 -3.36
C TYR A 95 0.35 6.51 -2.54
N ASP A 96 -0.08 7.30 -1.55
CA ASP A 96 0.85 8.04 -0.67
C ASP A 96 1.80 7.11 0.10
N GLN A 97 1.30 5.94 0.55
CA GLN A 97 2.16 4.94 1.18
C GLN A 97 3.15 4.32 0.19
N ALA A 98 2.71 3.99 -1.03
CA ALA A 98 3.59 3.45 -2.07
C ALA A 98 4.75 4.41 -2.37
N ILE A 99 4.43 5.69 -2.61
CA ILE A 99 5.42 6.76 -2.87
C ILE A 99 6.37 6.91 -1.68
N LYS A 100 5.84 6.90 -0.45
CA LYS A 100 6.66 7.00 0.76
C LYS A 100 7.68 5.85 0.85
N ARG A 101 7.24 4.61 0.61
CA ARG A 101 8.14 3.44 0.66
C ARG A 101 9.13 3.42 -0.47
N ALA A 102 8.72 3.78 -1.69
CA ALA A 102 9.65 3.96 -2.79
C ALA A 102 10.74 4.99 -2.43
N LYS A 103 10.36 6.14 -1.88
CA LYS A 103 11.32 7.18 -1.41
C LYS A 103 12.22 6.69 -0.28
N GLU A 104 11.70 5.93 0.68
CA GLU A 104 12.48 5.37 1.78
C GLU A 104 13.49 4.31 1.30
N PHE A 105 13.08 3.46 0.35
CA PHE A 105 13.95 2.50 -0.30
C PHE A 105 15.08 3.19 -1.10
N LEU A 106 14.74 4.27 -1.82
CA LEU A 106 15.67 5.04 -2.66
C LEU A 106 16.69 5.89 -1.87
N LYS A 107 16.42 6.22 -0.60
CA LYS A 107 17.36 6.99 0.24
C LYS A 107 18.66 6.24 0.58
N ASN A 108 18.79 4.96 0.22
CA ASN A 108 19.97 4.11 0.44
C ASN A 108 20.92 3.99 -0.78
N ASP A 109 21.10 5.06 -1.57
CA ASP A 109 22.12 5.18 -2.65
C ASP A 109 22.01 4.27 -3.88
N SER A 110 20.85 4.25 -4.55
CA SER A 110 20.75 3.97 -6.00
C SER A 110 19.41 4.53 -6.50
N ILE A 111 19.43 5.48 -7.42
CA ILE A 111 18.20 6.05 -7.98
C ILE A 111 18.05 5.67 -9.45
N ASP A 112 16.86 5.13 -9.77
CA ASP A 112 16.07 5.60 -10.90
C ASP A 112 14.83 6.35 -10.34
N PRO A 113 14.69 7.68 -10.52
CA PRO A 113 13.59 8.46 -9.92
C PRO A 113 12.29 8.26 -10.69
N GLU A 114 12.36 7.64 -11.87
CA GLU A 114 11.26 7.40 -12.79
C GLU A 114 10.14 6.58 -12.13
N ALA A 115 10.49 5.62 -11.25
CA ALA A 115 9.50 4.82 -10.54
C ALA A 115 8.61 5.64 -9.60
N ILE A 116 9.15 6.68 -8.95
CA ILE A 116 8.33 7.57 -8.11
C ILE A 116 7.44 8.43 -9.00
N GLU A 117 8.00 9.01 -10.05
CA GLU A 117 7.30 9.90 -10.97
C GLU A 117 6.11 9.19 -11.62
N MET A 118 6.30 7.95 -12.08
CA MET A 118 5.20 7.11 -12.61
C MET A 118 4.06 6.93 -11.61
N ILE A 119 4.36 6.64 -10.33
CA ILE A 119 3.33 6.45 -9.31
C ILE A 119 2.61 7.78 -8.97
N GLU A 120 3.35 8.89 -8.96
CA GLU A 120 2.78 10.23 -8.74
C GLU A 120 1.85 10.63 -9.89
N ASP A 121 2.24 10.37 -11.15
CA ASP A 121 1.42 10.61 -12.33
C ASP A 121 0.15 9.76 -12.35
N GLU A 122 0.26 8.46 -12.05
CA GLU A 122 -0.89 7.56 -11.96
C GLU A 122 -1.90 8.02 -10.91
N LYS A 123 -1.40 8.48 -9.76
CA LYS A 123 -2.22 9.02 -8.69
C LYS A 123 -2.93 10.29 -9.14
N ASP A 124 -2.20 11.23 -9.75
CA ASP A 124 -2.77 12.50 -10.20
C ASP A 124 -3.81 12.32 -11.30
N GLU A 125 -3.59 11.39 -12.22
CA GLU A 125 -4.59 10.97 -13.20
C GLU A 125 -5.82 10.35 -12.52
N ALA A 126 -5.61 9.45 -11.56
CA ALA A 126 -6.69 8.81 -10.82
C ALA A 126 -7.53 9.79 -9.97
N ILE A 127 -6.96 10.92 -9.57
CA ILE A 127 -7.65 11.98 -8.81
C ILE A 127 -8.50 12.88 -9.74
N LYS A 128 -8.09 13.05 -11.00
CA LYS A 128 -8.78 13.89 -12.00
C LYS A 128 -10.03 13.22 -12.58
N ASN A 129 -10.02 11.90 -12.69
CA ASN A 129 -11.15 11.07 -13.13
C ASN A 129 -12.15 10.77 -12.00
#